data_AF-A0A1H5RPN0-F1
#
_entry.id   AF-A0A1H5RPN0-F1
#
_cell.length_a   1.000
_cell.length_b   1.000
_cell.length_c   1.000
_cell.angle_alpha   90.00
_cell.angle_beta   90.00
_cell.angle_gamma   90.00
#
_symmetry.space_group_name_H-M   'P 1'
#
loop_
_entity.id
_entity.type
_entity.pdbx_description
1 polymer ?
#
loop_
_entity_poly.entity_id
_entity_poly.type
_entity_poly.pdbx_seq_one_letter_code
_entity_poly.pdbx_strand_id
1 'polypeptide(L)'
;MYTKLLLLSLVNMAELVTKQQLPPLFTLLRKAIKKYESDEIDWHLVNGLSDLDILFLIAMADTDMSVNFDTTVLEEAVRFVGWVHKMETEQVYH
;
A
#
# COMPACT_ATOMS: atom_id res chain seq x y z
N MET A 1 -11.60 4.49 -9.29
CA MET A 1 -12.42 3.87 -8.21
C MET A 1 -11.99 2.44 -7.88
N TYR A 2 -11.67 1.60 -8.87
CA TYR A 2 -11.23 0.21 -8.63
C TYR A 2 -9.83 0.14 -7.99
N THR A 3 -8.90 1.01 -8.41
CA THR A 3 -7.51 1.04 -7.94
C THR A 3 -7.41 1.32 -6.43
N LYS A 4 -8.18 2.29 -5.91
CA LYS A 4 -8.23 2.54 -4.45
C LYS A 4 -8.63 1.30 -3.65
N LEU A 5 -9.62 0.54 -4.15
CA LEU A 5 -10.05 -0.71 -3.51
C LEU A 5 -8.97 -1.79 -3.58
N LEU A 6 -8.27 -1.88 -4.72
CA LEU A 6 -7.13 -2.78 -4.88
C LEU A 6 -6.02 -2.46 -3.87
N LEU A 7 -5.60 -1.20 -3.76
CA LEU A 7 -4.58 -0.77 -2.78
C LEU A 7 -4.98 -1.11 -1.34
N LEU A 8 -6.23 -0.88 -0.97
CA LEU A 8 -6.74 -1.26 0.36
C LEU A 8 -6.73 -2.78 0.56
N SER A 9 -7.06 -3.56 -0.47
CA SER A 9 -7.00 -5.02 -0.43
C SER A 9 -5.59 -5.53 -0.23
N LEU A 10 -4.61 -4.98 -0.96
CA LEU A 10 -3.19 -5.31 -0.82
C LEU A 10 -2.68 -5.09 0.61
N VAL A 11 -3.00 -3.93 1.19
CA VAL A 11 -2.62 -3.60 2.57
C VAL A 11 -3.29 -4.53 3.59
N ASN A 12 -4.57 -4.87 3.39
CA ASN A 12 -5.28 -5.79 4.29
C ASN A 12 -4.70 -7.21 4.24
N MET A 13 -4.33 -7.71 3.06
CA MET A 13 -3.68 -9.02 2.92
C MET A 13 -2.33 -9.04 3.64
N ALA A 14 -1.51 -8.00 3.46
CA ALA A 14 -0.23 -7.89 4.15
C ALA A 14 -0.36 -7.89 5.68
N GLU A 15 -1.38 -7.21 6.23
CA GLU A 15 -1.63 -7.22 7.67
C GLU A 15 -2.04 -8.60 8.19
N LEU A 16 -2.87 -9.35 7.45
CA LEU A 16 -3.28 -10.70 7.83
C LEU A 16 -2.09 -11.66 7.91
N VAL A 17 -1.17 -11.58 6.95
CA VAL A 17 0.03 -12.43 6.89
C VAL A 17 1.01 -12.12 8.03
N THR A 18 1.15 -10.85 8.42
CA THR A 18 2.11 -10.41 9.46
C THR A 18 1.67 -10.69 10.89
N LYS A 19 0.46 -11.22 11.12
CA LYS A 19 -0.08 -11.52 12.46
C LYS A 19 0.12 -10.34 13.45
N GLN A 20 -0.15 -9.12 12.99
CA GLN A 20 -0.14 -7.91 13.84
C GLN A 20 1.24 -7.45 14.36
N GLN A 21 2.35 -7.72 13.66
CA GLN A 21 3.66 -7.18 14.06
C GLN A 21 3.85 -5.69 13.73
N LEU A 22 3.09 -5.13 12.78
CA LEU A 22 3.12 -3.70 12.41
C LEU A 22 1.73 -3.02 12.35
N PRO A 23 0.84 -3.16 13.36
CA PRO A 23 -0.55 -2.66 13.26
C PRO A 23 -0.69 -1.14 13.06
N PRO A 24 0.13 -0.28 13.71
CA PRO A 24 0.07 1.16 13.50
C PRO A 24 0.37 1.56 12.04
N LEU A 25 1.35 0.90 11.43
CA LEU A 25 1.81 1.21 10.08
C LEU A 25 0.74 0.90 9.03
N PHE A 26 0.17 -0.31 9.06
CA PHE A 26 -0.92 -0.68 8.13
C PHE A 26 -2.18 0.16 8.36
N THR A 27 -2.43 0.58 9.60
CA THR A 27 -3.53 1.49 9.91
C THR A 27 -3.33 2.87 9.30
N LEU A 28 -2.11 3.41 9.37
CA LEU A 28 -1.79 4.70 8.76
C LEU A 28 -1.79 4.61 7.23
N LEU A 29 -1.25 3.54 6.63
CA LEU A 29 -1.34 3.28 5.18
C LEU A 29 -2.80 3.28 4.70
N ARG A 30 -3.71 2.58 5.38
CA ARG A 30 -5.14 2.60 5.04
C ARG A 30 -5.75 3.99 5.14
N LYS A 31 -5.38 4.76 6.17
CA LYS A 31 -5.85 6.14 6.31
C LYS A 31 -5.36 7.00 5.17
N ALA A 32 -4.08 6.93 4.82
CA ALA A 32 -3.47 7.64 3.71
C ALA A 32 -4.18 7.33 2.38
N ILE A 33 -4.40 6.04 2.06
CA ILE A 33 -5.13 5.63 0.85
C ILE A 33 -6.57 6.17 0.81
N LYS A 34 -7.25 6.22 1.96
CA LYS A 34 -8.62 6.75 2.05
C LYS A 34 -8.69 8.27 1.87
N LYS A 35 -7.65 8.99 2.31
CA LYS A 35 -7.55 10.47 2.18
C LYS A 35 -7.31 10.90 0.73
N TYR A 36 -6.52 10.13 -0.02
CA TYR A 36 -6.22 10.43 -1.42
C TYR A 36 -7.48 10.36 -2.28
N GLU A 37 -7.69 11.32 -3.18
CA GLU A 37 -8.86 11.30 -4.05
C GLU A 37 -8.75 10.18 -5.09
N SER A 38 -9.88 9.57 -5.43
CA SER A 38 -9.86 8.41 -6.33
C SER A 38 -9.34 8.77 -7.73
N ASP A 39 -9.63 9.99 -8.18
CA ASP A 39 -9.25 10.48 -9.50
C ASP A 39 -7.73 10.74 -9.58
N GLU A 40 -7.10 11.13 -8.46
CA GLU A 40 -5.64 11.29 -8.37
C GLU A 40 -4.93 9.93 -8.45
N ILE A 41 -5.47 8.93 -7.75
CA ILE A 41 -4.97 7.54 -7.82
C ILE A 41 -5.11 6.99 -9.24
N ASP A 42 -6.27 7.18 -9.86
CA ASP A 42 -6.52 6.72 -11.23
C ASP A 42 -5.61 7.46 -12.23
N TRP A 43 -5.33 8.76 -12.01
CA TRP A 43 -4.39 9.54 -12.83
C TRP A 43 -2.97 8.95 -12.79
N HIS A 44 -2.46 8.57 -11.62
CA HIS A 44 -1.14 7.95 -11.51
C HIS A 44 -1.03 6.64 -12.30
N LEU A 45 -2.08 5.82 -12.26
CA LEU A 45 -2.15 4.57 -13.02
C LEU A 45 -2.12 4.82 -14.53
N VAL A 46 -2.87 5.82 -15.01
CA VAL A 46 -2.87 6.21 -16.43
C VAL A 46 -1.49 6.69 -16.88
N ASN A 47 -0.68 7.24 -15.97
CA ASN A 47 0.70 7.64 -16.25
C ASN A 47 1.72 6.49 -16.12
N GLY A 48 1.26 5.25 -16.00
CA GLY A 48 2.12 4.06 -16.04
C GLY A 48 2.78 3.69 -14.71
N LEU A 49 2.33 4.27 -13.59
CA LEU A 49 2.77 3.85 -12.25
C LEU A 49 2.08 2.54 -11.87
N SER A 50 2.85 1.61 -11.29
CA SER A 50 2.28 0.37 -10.75
C SER A 50 1.52 0.64 -9.45
N ASP A 51 0.68 -0.31 -9.02
CA ASP A 51 -0.04 -0.20 -7.75
C ASP A 51 0.91 0.01 -6.56
N LEU A 52 2.11 -0.59 -6.59
CA LEU A 52 3.12 -0.42 -5.55
C LEU A 52 3.78 0.95 -5.59
N ASP A 53 4.02 1.50 -6.78
CA ASP A 53 4.54 2.86 -6.91
C ASP A 53 3.53 3.88 -6.38
N ILE A 54 2.24 3.68 -6.70
CA ILE A 54 1.15 4.52 -6.20
C ILE A 54 1.05 4.41 -4.67
N LEU A 55 1.12 3.19 -4.13
CA LEU A 55 1.09 2.97 -2.69
C LEU A 55 2.26 3.66 -1.99
N PHE A 56 3.45 3.61 -2.59
CA PHE A 56 4.64 4.29 -2.07
C PHE A 56 4.50 5.81 -2.11
N LEU A 57 4.00 6.36 -3.22
CA LEU A 57 3.76 7.81 -3.33
C LEU A 57 2.77 8.29 -2.27
N ILE A 58 1.66 7.56 -2.07
CA ILE A 58 0.68 7.86 -1.02
C ILE A 58 1.32 7.78 0.37
N ALA A 59 2.12 6.75 0.62
CA ALA A 59 2.81 6.57 1.90
C ALA A 59 3.78 7.70 2.23
N MET A 60 4.51 8.18 1.21
CA MET A 60 5.50 9.24 1.32
C MET A 60 4.88 10.64 1.43
N ALA A 61 3.73 10.85 0.79
CA ALA A 61 3.05 12.14 0.78
C ALA A 61 2.13 12.35 1.99
N ASP A 62 1.73 11.29 2.70
CA ASP A 62 0.91 11.43 3.90
C ASP A 62 1.75 11.95 5.09
N THR A 63 1.35 13.10 5.61
CA THR A 63 2.06 13.77 6.70
C THR A 63 2.14 12.92 7.96
N ASP A 64 1.07 12.18 8.30
CA ASP A 64 1.06 11.35 9.51
C ASP A 64 2.09 10.22 9.39
N MET A 65 2.22 9.63 8.20
CA MET A 65 3.23 8.62 7.90
C MET A 65 4.65 9.19 7.98
N SER A 66 4.90 10.33 7.33
CA SER A 66 6.22 10.98 7.31
C SER A 66 6.73 11.45 8.69
N VAL A 67 5.81 11.73 9.62
CA VAL A 67 6.15 12.12 11.00
C VAL A 67 6.47 10.91 11.87
N ASN A 68 5.79 9.79 11.64
CA ASN A 68 5.91 8.60 12.48
C ASN A 68 6.97 7.61 11.98
N PHE A 69 7.33 7.66 10.71
CA PHE A 69 8.24 6.70 10.07
C PHE A 69 9.18 7.40 9.10
N ASP A 70 10.44 6.94 9.08
CA ASP A 70 11.38 7.35 8.05
C ASP A 70 11.09 6.66 6.71
N THR A 71 11.67 7.21 5.64
CA THR A 71 11.50 6.71 4.27
C THR A 71 11.90 5.25 4.11
N THR A 72 12.94 4.78 4.82
CA THR A 72 13.39 3.38 4.71
C THR A 72 12.36 2.41 5.28
N VAL A 73 11.72 2.75 6.39
CA VAL A 73 10.63 1.94 6.95
C VAL A 73 9.43 1.90 6.01
N LEU A 74 9.10 3.04 5.39
CA LEU A 74 8.00 3.11 4.41
C LEU A 74 8.28 2.30 3.15
N GLU A 75 9.51 2.37 2.62
CA GLU A 75 9.93 1.54 1.48
C GLU A 75 9.83 0.04 1.79
N GLU A 76 10.31 -0.38 2.96
CA GLU A 76 10.25 -1.79 3.35
C GLU A 76 8.82 -2.27 3.53
N ALA A 77 7.94 -1.42 4.07
CA ALA A 77 6.52 -1.73 4.21
C ALA A 77 5.84 -1.95 2.86
N VAL A 78 6.13 -1.10 1.86
CA VAL A 78 5.58 -1.26 0.50
C VAL A 78 6.15 -2.48 -0.20
N ARG A 79 7.45 -2.75 -0.06
CA ARG A 79 8.07 -3.98 -0.59
C ARG A 79 7.45 -5.22 0.01
N PHE A 80 7.19 -5.21 1.31
CA PHE A 80 6.52 -6.31 1.99
C PHE A 80 5.11 -6.54 1.43
N VAL A 81 4.32 -5.48 1.23
CA VAL A 81 2.99 -5.58 0.58
C VAL A 81 3.12 -6.19 -0.82
N GLY A 82 4.12 -5.79 -1.60
CA GLY A 82 4.40 -6.36 -2.92
C GLY A 82 4.78 -7.84 -2.88
N TRP A 83 5.57 -8.25 -1.89
CA TRP A 83 5.94 -9.67 -1.71
C TRP A 83 4.72 -10.52 -1.37
N VAL A 84 3.87 -10.07 -0.45
CA VAL A 84 2.63 -10.78 -0.08
C VAL A 84 1.71 -10.91 -1.28
N HIS A 85 1.56 -9.84 -2.07
CA HIS A 85 0.74 -9.89 -3.28
C HIS A 85 1.23 -10.95 -4.27
N LYS A 86 2.55 -11.02 -4.49
CA LYS A 86 3.16 -11.99 -5.40
C LYS A 86 2.92 -13.44 -4.95
N MET A 87 3.08 -13.72 -3.65
CA MET A 87 2.86 -15.07 -3.11
C MET A 87 1.43 -15.59 -3.33
N GLU A 88 0.42 -14.73 -3.14
CA GLU A 88 -0.98 -15.09 -3.41
C GLU A 88 -1.21 -15.38 -4.89
N THR A 89 -0.65 -14.54 -5.79
CA THR A 89 -0.79 -14.78 -7.23
C THR A 89 -0.13 -16.08 -7.68
N GLU A 90 0.96 -16.51 -7.04
CA GLU A 90 1.66 -17.75 -7.38
C GLU A 90 1.01 -19.01 -6.79
N GLN A 91 0.30 -18.91 -5.66
CA GLN A 91 -0.45 -20.04 -5.06
C GLN A 91 -1.73 -20.40 -5.83
N VAL A 92 -2.31 -19.47 -6.59
CA VAL A 92 -3.56 -19.71 -7.36
C VAL A 92 -3.30 -20.52 -8.66
N TYR A 93 -2.05 -20.66 -9.10
CA TYR A 93 -1.68 -21.39 -10.32
C TYR A 93 -1.05 -22.78 -10.06
N HIS A 94 -1.14 -23.30 -8.83
CA HIS A 94 -0.65 -24.63 -8.46
C HIS A 94 -1.74 -25.56 -7.93
#